data_AF-A0A7S4UQI1-F1
#
_entry.id   AF-A0A7S4UQI1-F1
#
_cell.length_a   1.000
_cell.length_b   1.000
_cell.length_c   1.000
_cell.angle_alpha   90.00
_cell.angle_beta   90.00
_cell.angle_gamma   90.00
#
_symmetry.space_group_name_H-M   'P 1'
#
loop_
_entity.id
_entity.type
_entity.pdbx_description
1 polymer ?
#
loop_
_entity_poly.entity_id
_entity_poly.type
_entity_poly.pdbx_seq_one_letter_code
_entity_poly.pdbx_strand_id
1 'polypeptide(L)'
;PLRAIVSQLLEYGKIFQDQSFIDPLMNSTEAFTLPDQVKVATLQIYDFLCKRVHEWEGNLSSALKNQPTLLLPLGFVCPARVAFDCNVDCAPLLHGFPEELEEYKDLFRKIGVRQSFSRSDYLS
;
A
#
# COMPACT_ATOMS: atom_id res chain seq x y z
N PRO A 1 -9.00 -12.74 15.77
CA PRO A 1 -9.62 -11.90 14.72
C PRO A 1 -8.60 -11.06 13.94
N LEU A 2 -7.74 -10.28 14.62
CA LEU A 2 -6.81 -9.34 13.98
C LEU A 2 -5.78 -10.03 13.07
N ARG A 3 -5.24 -11.17 13.48
CA ARG A 3 -4.33 -11.99 12.64
C ARG A 3 -4.98 -12.52 11.37
N ALA A 4 -6.26 -12.87 11.41
CA ALA A 4 -6.98 -13.37 10.23
C ALA A 4 -7.17 -12.25 9.19
N ILE A 5 -7.57 -11.05 9.65
CA ILE A 5 -7.72 -9.86 8.80
C ILE A 5 -6.40 -9.46 8.15
N VAL A 6 -5.30 -9.48 8.93
CA VAL A 6 -3.96 -9.24 8.38
C VAL A 6 -3.58 -10.30 7.36
N SER A 7 -3.91 -11.57 7.58
CA SER A 7 -3.63 -12.64 6.61
C SER A 7 -4.39 -12.42 5.30
N GLN A 8 -5.66 -12.02 5.36
CA GLN A 8 -6.47 -11.69 4.18
C GLN A 8 -5.88 -10.52 3.39
N LEU A 9 -5.42 -9.46 4.08
CA LEU A 9 -4.74 -8.34 3.43
C LEU A 9 -3.46 -8.79 2.72
N LEU A 10 -2.68 -9.67 3.34
CA LEU A 10 -1.46 -10.22 2.76
C LEU A 10 -1.75 -11.14 1.56
N GLU A 11 -2.85 -11.89 1.59
CA GLU A 11 -3.30 -12.71 0.46
C GLU A 11 -3.68 -11.83 -0.74
N TYR A 12 -4.47 -10.77 -0.52
CA TYR A 12 -4.75 -9.78 -1.57
C TYR A 12 -3.46 -9.16 -2.09
N GLY A 13 -2.59 -8.75 -1.18
CA GLY A 13 -1.26 -8.25 -1.49
C GLY A 13 -0.49 -9.13 -2.46
N LYS A 14 -0.48 -10.45 -2.23
CA LYS A 14 0.21 -11.44 -3.08
C LYS A 14 -0.48 -11.68 -4.42
N ILE A 15 -1.81 -11.80 -4.42
CA ILE A 15 -2.61 -12.08 -5.63
C ILE A 15 -2.52 -10.91 -6.61
N PHE A 16 -2.51 -9.69 -6.08
CA PHE A 16 -2.53 -8.45 -6.85
C PHE A 16 -1.18 -7.69 -6.78
N GLN A 17 -0.08 -8.41 -6.49
CA GLN A 17 1.29 -7.86 -6.47
C GLN A 17 1.91 -7.76 -7.86
N ASP A 18 1.55 -8.69 -8.75
CA ASP A 18 2.32 -8.97 -9.95
C ASP A 18 2.02 -7.95 -11.07
N GLN A 19 3.07 -7.29 -11.54
CA GLN A 19 3.07 -6.30 -12.60
C GLN A 19 3.06 -6.93 -14.00
N SER A 20 2.81 -8.24 -14.14
CA SER A 20 2.65 -8.92 -15.44
C SER A 20 1.48 -8.42 -16.30
N PHE A 21 0.77 -7.39 -15.85
CA PHE A 21 -0.22 -6.65 -16.63
C PHE A 21 0.29 -5.32 -17.22
N ILE A 22 1.54 -4.96 -16.95
CA ILE A 22 2.19 -3.80 -17.56
C ILE A 22 2.88 -4.28 -18.85
N ASP A 23 2.10 -4.45 -19.92
CA ASP A 23 2.59 -4.46 -21.31
C ASP A 23 2.24 -3.09 -21.96
N PRO A 24 2.92 -2.64 -23.02
CA PRO A 24 3.60 -1.34 -23.08
C PRO A 24 2.76 -0.28 -23.82
N LEU A 25 1.44 -0.31 -23.63
CA LEU A 25 0.54 0.68 -24.22
C LEU A 25 -0.02 1.59 -23.13
N MET A 26 0.82 2.51 -22.69
CA MET A 26 0.44 3.81 -22.11
C MET A 26 -0.43 4.65 -23.07
N ASN A 27 -1.39 4.07 -23.78
CA ASN A 27 -2.18 4.78 -24.79
C ASN A 27 -3.55 4.15 -24.98
N SER A 28 -4.44 4.28 -23.99
CA SER A 28 -5.88 4.58 -24.17
C SER A 28 -6.63 4.37 -22.85
N THR A 29 -6.79 5.46 -22.10
CA THR A 29 -8.00 5.86 -21.36
C THR A 29 -8.89 4.82 -20.64
N GLU A 30 -8.40 3.66 -20.20
CA GLU A 30 -9.12 2.82 -19.22
C GLU A 30 -8.09 2.24 -18.24
N ALA A 31 -8.01 2.86 -17.06
CA ALA A 31 -7.10 2.48 -15.99
C ALA A 31 -7.31 1.01 -15.58
N PHE A 32 -6.21 0.35 -15.24
CA PHE A 32 -6.14 -1.00 -14.73
C PHE A 32 -7.08 -1.18 -13.52
N THR A 33 -8.30 -1.69 -13.71
CA THR A 33 -9.32 -1.72 -12.65
C THR A 33 -9.11 -2.95 -11.76
N LEU A 34 -8.49 -2.74 -10.60
CA LEU A 34 -8.59 -3.67 -9.48
C LEU A 34 -10.09 -3.93 -9.22
N PRO A 35 -10.56 -5.17 -9.02
CA PRO A 35 -11.99 -5.42 -8.87
C PRO A 35 -12.57 -4.58 -7.74
N ASP A 36 -13.70 -3.89 -7.97
CA ASP A 36 -14.30 -2.98 -6.99
C ASP A 36 -14.51 -3.63 -5.62
N GLN A 37 -14.83 -4.93 -5.60
CA GLN A 37 -14.99 -5.71 -4.38
C GLN A 37 -13.70 -5.79 -3.55
N VAL A 38 -12.55 -5.96 -4.19
CA VAL A 38 -11.24 -6.01 -3.51
C VAL A 38 -10.90 -4.64 -2.95
N LYS A 39 -11.17 -3.57 -3.71
CA LYS A 39 -10.98 -2.20 -3.24
C LYS A 39 -11.84 -1.92 -2.00
N VAL A 40 -13.14 -2.22 -2.07
CA VAL A 40 -14.08 -2.04 -0.94
C VAL A 40 -13.65 -2.86 0.28
N ALA A 41 -13.33 -4.15 0.10
CA ALA A 41 -12.89 -5.01 1.19
C ALA A 41 -11.58 -4.50 1.83
N THR A 42 -10.65 -4.01 1.01
CA THR A 42 -9.37 -3.48 1.50
C THR A 42 -9.56 -2.21 2.32
N LEU A 43 -10.42 -1.29 1.89
CA LEU A 43 -10.76 -0.09 2.66
C LEU A 43 -11.42 -0.45 4.01
N GLN A 44 -12.32 -1.43 4.02
CA GLN A 44 -12.93 -1.94 5.26
C GLN A 44 -11.87 -2.55 6.20
N ILE A 45 -10.87 -3.25 5.64
CA ILE A 45 -9.75 -3.76 6.40
C ILE A 45 -8.94 -2.60 7.00
N TYR A 46 -8.63 -1.56 6.23
CA TYR A 46 -7.91 -0.39 6.73
C TYR A 46 -8.66 0.32 7.86
N ASP A 47 -9.96 0.54 7.71
CA ASP A 47 -10.80 1.10 8.77
C ASP A 47 -10.76 0.24 10.05
N PHE A 48 -10.91 -1.08 9.92
CA PHE A 48 -10.85 -1.99 11.06
C PHE A 48 -9.48 -1.95 11.76
N LEU A 49 -8.41 -1.93 10.96
CA LEU A 49 -7.03 -1.93 11.41
C LEU A 49 -6.66 -0.60 12.09
N CYS A 50 -7.08 0.53 11.51
CA CYS A 50 -6.85 1.87 12.02
C CYS A 50 -7.49 2.05 13.41
N LYS A 51 -8.76 1.63 13.56
CA LYS A 51 -9.48 1.66 14.84
C LYS A 51 -8.79 0.89 15.97
N ARG A 52 -7.97 -0.11 15.64
CA ARG A 52 -7.26 -0.97 16.59
C ARG A 52 -5.75 -0.81 16.54
N VAL A 53 -5.23 0.24 15.91
CA VAL A 53 -3.78 0.43 15.70
C VAL A 53 -2.99 0.44 17.02
N HIS A 54 -3.61 0.86 18.12
CA HIS A 54 -3.03 0.87 19.46
C HIS A 54 -2.91 -0.53 20.10
N GLU A 55 -3.74 -1.48 19.68
CA GLU A 55 -3.72 -2.89 20.15
C GLU A 55 -2.68 -3.75 19.44
N TRP A 56 -2.00 -3.20 18.43
CA TRP A 56 -1.07 -3.97 17.60
C TRP A 56 0.21 -4.32 18.35
N GLU A 57 0.49 -5.61 18.40
CA GLU A 57 1.77 -6.18 18.84
C GLU A 57 2.89 -5.90 17.80
N GLY A 58 4.14 -5.81 18.26
CA GLY A 58 5.30 -5.45 17.42
C GLY A 58 5.58 -6.44 16.28
N ASN A 59 5.29 -7.73 16.47
CA ASN A 59 5.38 -8.78 15.45
C ASN A 59 4.46 -8.48 14.24
N LEU A 60 3.28 -7.91 14.48
CA LEU A 60 2.28 -7.66 13.46
C LEU A 60 2.67 -6.49 12.55
N SER A 61 3.13 -5.38 13.13
CA SER A 61 3.68 -4.26 12.37
C SER A 61 4.86 -4.70 11.50
N SER A 62 5.75 -5.55 12.04
CA SER A 62 6.88 -6.07 11.26
C SER A 62 6.45 -6.98 10.10
N ALA A 63 5.38 -7.76 10.27
CA ALA A 63 4.87 -8.64 9.22
C ALA A 63 4.30 -7.85 8.03
N LEU A 64 3.66 -6.71 8.29
CA LEU A 64 3.07 -5.85 7.25
C LEU A 64 4.12 -4.96 6.55
N LYS A 65 5.16 -4.55 7.27
CA LYS A 65 6.13 -3.55 6.78
C LYS A 65 6.85 -3.90 5.49
N ASN A 66 7.11 -5.19 5.28
CA ASN A 66 7.87 -5.68 4.13
C ASN A 66 6.99 -6.45 3.14
N GLN A 67 5.68 -6.25 3.18
CA GLN A 67 4.72 -6.96 2.35
C GLN A 67 3.87 -5.97 1.56
N PRO A 68 3.37 -6.36 0.37
CA PRO A 68 2.45 -5.55 -0.42
C PRO A 68 1.12 -5.39 0.33
N THR A 69 0.91 -4.26 0.98
CA THR A 69 -0.29 -4.05 1.83
C THR A 69 -0.98 -2.74 1.57
N LEU A 70 -0.32 -1.79 0.90
CA LEU A 70 -0.88 -0.48 0.58
C LEU A 70 -1.46 -0.55 -0.84
N LEU A 71 -2.76 -0.35 -0.96
CA LEU A 71 -3.47 -0.37 -2.23
C LEU A 71 -3.38 1.00 -2.90
N LEU A 72 -2.68 1.05 -4.04
CA LEU A 72 -2.64 2.18 -4.95
C LEU A 72 -3.54 1.90 -6.17
N PRO A 73 -3.83 2.89 -7.03
CA PRO A 73 -4.64 2.69 -8.23
C PRO A 73 -4.11 1.57 -9.15
N LEU A 74 -2.80 1.34 -9.15
CA LEU A 74 -2.14 0.34 -9.98
C LEU A 74 -1.97 -1.04 -9.30
N GLY A 75 -2.41 -1.20 -8.05
CA GLY A 75 -2.28 -2.45 -7.30
C GLY A 75 -1.65 -2.28 -5.92
N PHE A 76 -1.29 -3.41 -5.30
CA PHE A 76 -0.71 -3.42 -3.97
C PHE A 76 0.80 -3.19 -4.01
N VAL A 77 1.26 -2.23 -3.22
CA VAL A 77 2.68 -1.92 -3.04
C VAL A 77 3.12 -2.10 -1.61
N CYS A 78 4.42 -2.31 -1.44
CA CYS A 78 5.04 -2.36 -0.11
C CYS A 78 5.04 -0.96 0.52
N PRO A 79 4.57 -0.79 1.77
CA PRO A 79 4.55 0.51 2.46
C PRO A 79 5.90 1.22 2.45
N ALA A 80 7.01 0.49 2.53
CA ALA A 80 8.37 1.05 2.51
C ALA A 80 8.72 1.79 1.19
N ARG A 81 7.97 1.54 0.11
CA ARG A 81 8.09 2.19 -1.21
C ARG A 81 7.15 3.40 -1.37
N VAL A 82 6.46 3.79 -0.30
CA VAL A 82 5.53 4.93 -0.29
C VAL A 82 6.01 5.98 0.72
N ALA A 83 5.90 7.25 0.36
CA ALA A 83 6.22 8.37 1.24
C ALA A 83 5.09 9.40 1.33
N PHE A 84 4.87 9.95 2.53
CA PHE A 84 3.89 11.03 2.76
C PHE A 84 4.27 12.32 2.01
N ASP A 85 5.53 12.74 2.13
CA ASP A 85 6.07 13.90 1.44
C ASP A 85 6.95 13.41 0.29
N CYS A 86 6.34 13.24 -0.87
CA CYS A 86 7.02 12.83 -2.09
C CYS A 86 7.09 14.00 -3.09
N ASN A 87 8.26 14.63 -3.21
CA ASN A 87 8.46 15.76 -4.13
C ASN A 87 8.55 15.33 -5.60
N VAL A 88 8.91 14.07 -5.85
CA VAL A 88 9.07 13.51 -7.19
C VAL A 88 8.47 12.12 -7.17
N ASP A 89 7.36 11.95 -7.88
CA ASP A 89 6.75 10.64 -8.07
C ASP A 89 7.59 9.87 -9.10
N CYS A 90 8.30 8.84 -8.63
CA CYS A 90 9.17 8.01 -9.47
C CYS A 90 8.56 6.61 -9.59
N ALA A 91 7.32 6.57 -10.09
CA ALA A 91 6.72 5.33 -10.53
C ALA A 91 7.64 4.66 -11.58
N PRO A 92 7.84 3.33 -11.52
CA PRO A 92 7.13 2.33 -10.71
C PRO A 92 7.79 1.99 -9.36
N LEU A 93 8.83 2.71 -8.94
CA LEU A 93 9.69 2.28 -7.83
C LEU A 93 9.36 2.93 -6.49
N LEU A 94 8.99 4.21 -6.50
CA LEU A 94 8.69 5.04 -5.33
C LEU A 94 7.41 5.83 -5.60
N HIS A 95 6.50 5.82 -4.63
CA HIS A 95 5.17 6.42 -4.78
C HIS A 95 4.90 7.50 -3.73
N GLY A 96 4.19 8.55 -4.13
CA GLY A 96 3.51 9.44 -3.19
C GLY A 96 2.40 8.72 -2.43
N PHE A 97 2.17 9.13 -1.19
CA PHE A 97 1.03 8.65 -0.41
C PHE A 97 -0.28 9.24 -0.96
N PRO A 98 -1.30 8.42 -1.23
CA PRO A 98 -2.54 8.88 -1.84
C PRO A 98 -3.39 9.69 -0.85
N GLU A 99 -3.99 10.78 -1.33
CA GLU A 99 -4.83 11.67 -0.52
C GLU A 99 -6.05 10.94 0.04
N GLU A 100 -6.61 9.98 -0.70
CA GLU A 100 -7.78 9.20 -0.30
C GLU A 100 -7.52 8.32 0.92
N LEU A 101 -6.25 8.09 1.29
CA LEU A 101 -5.88 7.29 2.46
C LEU A 101 -5.34 8.16 3.61
N GLU A 102 -5.40 9.49 3.53
CA GLU A 102 -4.93 10.40 4.58
C GLU A 102 -5.59 10.15 5.94
N GLU A 103 -6.85 9.70 5.96
CA GLU A 103 -7.51 9.31 7.22
C GLU A 103 -6.84 8.12 7.94
N TYR A 104 -6.07 7.31 7.22
CA TYR A 104 -5.34 6.15 7.73
C TYR A 104 -3.84 6.43 7.92
N LYS A 105 -3.39 7.70 7.89
CA LYS A 105 -1.97 8.07 7.92
C LYS A 105 -1.18 7.42 9.06
N ASP A 106 -1.75 7.38 10.27
CA ASP A 106 -1.09 6.80 11.45
C ASP A 106 -0.95 5.27 11.36
N LEU A 107 -1.94 4.58 10.78
CA LEU A 107 -1.85 3.17 10.45
C LEU A 107 -0.68 2.93 9.49
N PHE A 108 -0.63 3.69 8.40
CA PHE A 108 0.37 3.55 7.36
C PHE A 108 1.79 3.90 7.82
N ARG A 109 1.94 4.91 8.69
CA ARG A 109 3.20 5.21 9.36
C ARG A 109 3.68 4.03 10.20
N LYS A 110 2.77 3.37 10.94
CA LYS A 110 3.10 2.22 11.79
C LYS A 110 3.51 0.97 10.99
N ILE A 111 3.00 0.81 9.77
CA ILE A 111 3.44 -0.26 8.86
C ILE A 111 4.57 0.16 7.91
N GLY A 112 5.20 1.32 8.12
CA GLY A 112 6.46 1.67 7.47
C GLY A 112 6.35 2.48 6.19
N VAL A 113 5.23 3.15 5.93
CA VAL A 113 5.21 4.32 5.03
C VAL A 113 6.18 5.37 5.58
N ARG A 114 7.02 5.89 4.69
CA ARG A 114 8.11 6.80 5.05
C ARG A 114 7.59 8.24 5.11
N GLN A 115 8.27 9.09 5.88
CA GLN A 115 7.96 10.52 5.84
C GLN A 115 8.33 11.12 4.48
N SER A 116 9.54 10.84 4.00
CA SER A 116 10.03 11.28 2.69
C SER A 116 11.09 10.30 2.16
N PHE A 117 11.40 10.43 0.87
CA PHE A 117 12.55 9.77 0.24
C PHE A 117 13.77 10.70 0.22
N SER A 118 14.94 10.10 0.41
CA SER A 118 16.23 10.75 0.22
C SER A 118 16.68 10.60 -1.23
N ARG A 119 17.62 11.45 -1.67
CA ARG A 119 18.20 11.36 -3.03
C ARG A 119 18.77 9.97 -3.35
N SER A 120 19.33 9.28 -2.37
CA SER A 120 19.89 7.93 -2.55
C SER A 120 18.83 6.87 -2.85
N ASP A 121 17.59 7.07 -2.41
CA ASP A 121 16.48 6.13 -2.68
C ASP A 121 16.08 6.13 -4.17
N TYR A 122 16.38 7.21 -4.89
CA TYR A 122 16.11 7.35 -6.32
C TYR A 122 17.24 6.82 -7.22
N LEU A 123 18.40 6.51 -6.64
CA LEU A 123 19.62 6.13 -7.37
C LEU A 123 19.99 4.64 -7.21
N SER A 124 19.20 3.86 -6.47
CA SER A 124 19.40 2.44 -6.19
C SER A 124 18.61 1.54 -7.14
#